data_AF-A0A7S8FFZ3-F1
#
_entry.id   AF-A0A7S8FFZ3-F1
#
_cell.length_a   1.000
_cell.length_b   1.000
_cell.length_c   1.000
_cell.angle_alpha   90.00
_cell.angle_beta   90.00
_cell.angle_gamma   90.00
#
_symmetry.space_group_name_H-M   'P 1'
#
loop_
_entity.id
_entity.type
_entity.pdbx_description
1 polymer ?
#
loop_
_entity_poly.entity_id
_entity_poly.type
_entity_poly.pdbx_seq_one_letter_code
_entity_poly.pdbx_strand_id
1 'polypeptide(L)'
;MTSGCKSHAATVVKLLNEALAAEIICILRYKRHYFMTAGISARRAKTKFLQHVAEEQAHADQLAERIVQLGGELDLPVAQLLNRNHAEHVEGDSVEEMITADLIAERIAIDSYRDMIASIGADDPTTRQVMERILAQEEAHAEALADLLRA
;
A
#
# COMPACT_ATOMS: atom_id res chain seq x y z
N MET A 1 -16.04 -28.06 -5.18
CA MET A 1 -16.21 -26.60 -5.01
C MET A 1 -17.27 -26.13 -6.00
N THR A 2 -18.37 -25.57 -5.51
CA THR A 2 -19.52 -25.13 -6.32
C THR A 2 -19.13 -23.92 -7.18
N SER A 3 -19.75 -23.77 -8.34
CA SER A 3 -19.41 -22.78 -9.37
C SER A 3 -19.40 -21.32 -8.90
N GLY A 4 -20.23 -20.98 -7.91
CA GLY A 4 -20.28 -19.62 -7.32
C GLY A 4 -19.07 -19.25 -6.44
N CYS A 5 -18.37 -20.23 -5.87
CA CYS A 5 -17.14 -19.99 -5.10
C CYS A 5 -15.98 -19.55 -6.02
N LYS A 6 -15.96 -20.04 -7.26
CA LYS A 6 -14.92 -19.69 -8.24
C LYS A 6 -15.02 -18.25 -8.75
N SER A 7 -16.23 -17.73 -8.93
CA SER A 7 -16.42 -16.35 -9.39
C SER A 7 -16.03 -15.33 -8.31
N HIS A 8 -16.34 -15.61 -7.04
CA HIS A 8 -15.95 -14.75 -5.92
C HIS A 8 -14.42 -14.75 -5.73
N ALA A 9 -13.77 -15.93 -5.77
CA ALA A 9 -12.32 -16.03 -5.67
C ALA A 9 -11.59 -15.26 -6.77
N ALA A 10 -12.08 -15.30 -8.01
CA ALA A 10 -11.47 -14.53 -9.11
C ALA A 10 -11.58 -13.00 -8.89
N THR A 11 -12.70 -12.52 -8.35
CA THR A 11 -12.86 -11.11 -7.97
C THR A 11 -11.91 -10.72 -6.85
N VAL A 12 -11.79 -11.54 -5.81
CA VAL A 12 -10.86 -11.29 -4.70
C VAL A 12 -9.42 -11.27 -5.19
N VAL A 13 -9.00 -12.24 -6.01
CA VAL A 13 -7.66 -12.27 -6.62
C VAL A 13 -7.37 -11.00 -7.41
N LYS A 14 -8.35 -10.47 -8.14
CA LYS A 14 -8.20 -9.20 -8.86
C LYS A 14 -7.95 -8.05 -7.90
N LEU A 15 -8.77 -7.90 -6.85
CA LEU A 15 -8.61 -6.84 -5.85
C LEU A 15 -7.23 -6.92 -5.16
N LEU A 16 -6.79 -8.13 -4.81
CA LEU A 16 -5.48 -8.34 -4.19
C LEU A 16 -4.32 -7.97 -5.12
N ASN A 17 -4.42 -8.24 -6.42
CA ASN A 17 -3.40 -7.80 -7.38
C ASN A 17 -3.39 -6.27 -7.52
N GLU A 18 -4.55 -5.60 -7.42
CA GLU A 18 -4.61 -4.14 -7.39
C GLU A 18 -3.97 -3.54 -6.13
N ALA A 19 -4.17 -4.18 -4.96
CA ALA A 19 -3.49 -3.80 -3.73
C ALA A 19 -1.96 -4.04 -3.82
N LEU A 20 -1.55 -5.23 -4.29
CA LEU A 20 -0.13 -5.58 -4.45
C LEU A 20 0.60 -4.59 -5.36
N ALA A 21 -0.07 -4.19 -6.44
CA ALA A 21 0.38 -3.14 -7.33
C ALA A 21 0.60 -1.80 -6.60
N ALA A 22 -0.35 -1.38 -5.77
CA ALA A 22 -0.23 -0.17 -4.96
C ALA A 22 0.95 -0.25 -3.98
N GLU A 23 1.12 -1.38 -3.28
CA GLU A 23 2.23 -1.57 -2.33
C GLU A 23 3.60 -1.45 -2.99
N ILE A 24 3.76 -2.02 -4.19
CA ILE A 24 5.02 -1.91 -4.95
C ILE A 24 5.31 -0.45 -5.30
N ILE A 25 4.28 0.35 -5.64
CA ILE A 25 4.45 1.78 -5.86
C ILE A 25 4.83 2.50 -4.56
N CYS A 26 4.19 2.18 -3.44
CA CYS A 26 4.51 2.75 -2.13
C CYS A 26 5.97 2.48 -1.73
N ILE A 27 6.47 1.24 -1.92
CA ILE A 27 7.87 0.87 -1.71
C ILE A 27 8.80 1.77 -2.55
N LEU A 28 8.51 1.96 -3.83
CA LEU A 28 9.33 2.77 -4.72
C LEU A 28 9.28 4.26 -4.34
N ARG A 29 8.11 4.76 -3.94
CA ARG A 29 7.92 6.15 -3.48
C ARG A 29 8.71 6.43 -2.20
N TYR A 30 8.59 5.59 -1.18
CA TYR A 30 9.37 5.75 0.05
C TYR A 30 10.87 5.60 -0.17
N LYS A 31 11.32 4.67 -1.03
CA LYS A 31 12.74 4.56 -1.41
C LYS A 31 13.23 5.84 -2.07
N ARG A 32 12.45 6.41 -2.99
CA ARG A 32 12.78 7.69 -3.62
C ARG A 32 12.92 8.79 -2.57
N HIS A 33 11.92 8.98 -1.71
CA HIS A 33 11.96 10.01 -0.67
C HIS A 33 13.13 9.80 0.31
N TYR A 34 13.43 8.56 0.70
CA TYR A 34 14.61 8.24 1.50
C TYR A 34 15.92 8.71 0.86
N PHE A 35 16.11 8.43 -0.44
CA PHE A 35 17.34 8.81 -1.15
C PHE A 35 17.41 10.30 -1.47
N MET A 36 16.29 10.94 -1.79
CA MET A 36 16.22 12.37 -2.08
C MET A 36 16.28 13.24 -0.82
N THR A 37 15.94 12.69 0.35
CA THR A 37 16.08 13.38 1.63
C THR A 37 17.55 13.52 2.02
N ALA A 38 18.00 14.77 2.08
CA ALA A 38 19.36 15.17 2.48
C ALA A 38 19.33 16.11 3.70
N GLY A 39 20.46 16.20 4.41
CA GLY A 39 20.63 17.09 5.56
C GLY A 39 20.38 16.43 6.92
N ILE A 40 21.00 16.99 7.96
CA ILE A 40 20.98 16.45 9.32
C ILE A 40 19.61 16.62 9.99
N SER A 41 18.92 17.73 9.71
CA SER A 41 17.58 18.02 10.24
C SER A 41 16.54 17.00 9.79
N ALA A 42 16.71 16.40 8.61
CA ALA A 42 15.76 15.47 8.01
C ALA A 42 15.98 14.00 8.41
N ARG A 43 16.90 13.71 9.35
CA ARG A 43 17.27 12.34 9.74
C ARG A 43 16.08 11.53 10.24
N ARG A 44 15.14 12.16 10.98
CA ARG A 44 13.94 11.49 11.50
C ARG A 44 13.03 11.01 10.36
N ALA A 45 12.72 11.90 9.41
CA ALA A 45 11.93 11.56 8.22
C ALA A 45 12.60 10.45 7.41
N LYS A 46 13.92 10.56 7.20
CA LYS A 46 14.71 9.54 6.49
C LYS A 46 14.64 8.16 7.15
N THR A 47 14.77 8.09 8.48
CA THR A 47 14.61 6.82 9.21
C THR A 47 13.21 6.26 9.05
N LYS A 48 12.17 7.12 9.09
CA LYS A 48 10.79 6.70 8.93
C LYS A 48 10.48 6.18 7.53
N PHE A 49 10.93 6.85 6.47
CA PHE A 49 10.78 6.35 5.10
C PHE A 49 11.40 4.96 4.93
N LEU A 50 12.59 4.72 5.47
CA LEU A 50 13.22 3.40 5.37
C LEU A 50 12.49 2.33 6.19
N GLN A 51 11.89 2.71 7.32
CA GLN A 51 11.03 1.82 8.10
C GLN A 51 9.82 1.40 7.27
N HIS A 52 9.09 2.37 6.70
CA HIS A 52 7.89 2.10 5.91
C HIS A 52 8.22 1.27 4.66
N VAL A 53 9.39 1.44 4.02
CA VAL A 53 9.83 0.54 2.93
C VAL A 53 9.81 -0.94 3.33
N ALA A 54 10.23 -1.26 4.56
CA ALA A 54 10.23 -2.65 5.03
C ALA A 54 8.83 -3.13 5.39
N GLU A 55 7.98 -2.24 5.92
CA GLU A 55 6.58 -2.53 6.26
C GLU A 55 5.74 -2.74 4.99
N GLU A 56 5.86 -1.88 3.98
CA GLU A 56 5.19 -2.05 2.68
C GLU A 56 5.67 -3.31 1.94
N GLN A 57 6.95 -3.68 2.07
CA GLN A 57 7.42 -4.96 1.53
C GLN A 57 6.72 -6.13 2.21
N ALA A 58 6.51 -6.07 3.52
CA ALA A 58 5.77 -7.11 4.23
C ALA A 58 4.29 -7.15 3.83
N HIS A 59 3.67 -6.00 3.53
CA HIS A 59 2.32 -5.93 2.96
C HIS A 59 2.27 -6.62 1.59
N ALA A 60 3.19 -6.27 0.68
CA ALA A 60 3.30 -6.87 -0.63
C ALA A 60 3.48 -8.40 -0.57
N ASP A 61 4.32 -8.88 0.34
CA ASP A 61 4.57 -10.31 0.53
C ASP A 61 3.31 -11.04 1.03
N GLN A 62 2.57 -10.46 1.99
CA GLN A 62 1.29 -11.02 2.48
C GLN A 62 0.23 -11.09 1.38
N LEU A 63 0.13 -10.06 0.54
CA LEU A 63 -0.80 -10.01 -0.59
C LEU A 63 -0.46 -11.06 -1.64
N ALA A 64 0.82 -11.13 -2.03
CA ALA A 64 1.31 -12.10 -3.01
C ALA A 64 1.08 -13.54 -2.53
N GLU A 65 1.39 -13.83 -1.27
CA GLU A 65 1.11 -15.14 -0.67
C GLU A 65 -0.38 -15.46 -0.74
N ARG A 66 -1.25 -14.50 -0.39
CA ARG A 66 -2.70 -14.73 -0.38
C ARG A 66 -3.26 -14.97 -1.79
N ILE A 67 -2.76 -14.26 -2.80
CA ILE A 67 -3.14 -14.47 -4.21
C ILE A 67 -2.85 -15.92 -4.62
N VAL A 68 -1.65 -16.42 -4.32
CA VAL A 68 -1.24 -17.79 -4.66
C VAL A 68 -2.07 -18.83 -3.90
N GLN A 69 -2.37 -18.59 -2.62
CA GLN A 69 -3.24 -19.46 -1.83
C GLN A 69 -4.66 -19.59 -2.40
N LEU A 70 -5.17 -18.55 -3.06
CA LEU A 70 -6.46 -18.55 -3.76
C LEU A 70 -6.40 -19.21 -5.15
N GLY A 71 -5.21 -19.66 -5.58
CA GLY A 71 -4.97 -20.23 -6.91
C GLY A 71 -4.88 -19.18 -8.02
N GLY A 72 -4.68 -17.91 -7.66
CA GLY A 72 -4.42 -16.83 -8.61
C GLY A 72 -2.95 -16.75 -9.01
N GLU A 73 -2.69 -16.06 -10.13
CA GLU A 73 -1.33 -15.69 -10.53
C GLU A 73 -1.04 -14.24 -10.12
N LEU A 74 0.24 -13.95 -9.86
CA LEU A 74 0.70 -12.59 -9.58
C LEU A 74 0.72 -11.80 -10.88
N ASP A 75 -0.27 -10.93 -11.04
CA ASP A 75 -0.33 -9.98 -12.14
C ASP A 75 0.31 -8.67 -11.67
N LEU A 76 1.53 -8.42 -12.14
CA LEU A 76 2.27 -7.19 -11.89
C LEU A 76 2.32 -6.37 -13.19
N PRO A 77 1.20 -5.75 -13.62
CA PRO A 77 1.19 -5.00 -14.86
C PRO A 77 1.96 -3.69 -14.67
N VAL A 78 3.28 -3.74 -14.87
CA VAL A 78 4.21 -2.61 -14.78
C VAL A 78 3.71 -1.40 -15.59
N ALA A 79 3.00 -1.63 -16.69
CA ALA A 79 2.38 -0.56 -17.50
C ALA A 79 1.15 0.10 -16.85
N GLN A 80 0.33 -0.65 -16.08
CA GLN A 80 -0.81 -0.07 -15.35
C GLN A 80 -0.35 0.69 -14.09
N LEU A 81 0.74 0.23 -13.46
CA LEU A 81 1.42 0.93 -12.35
C LEU A 81 1.87 2.35 -12.74
N LEU A 82 2.22 2.57 -14.01
CA LEU A 82 2.64 3.86 -14.54
C LEU A 82 1.47 4.80 -14.88
N ASN A 83 0.32 4.26 -15.29
CA ASN A 83 -0.84 5.08 -15.69
C ASN A 83 -1.68 5.57 -14.49
N ARG A 84 -1.77 4.80 -13.40
CA ARG A 84 -2.45 5.24 -12.17
C ARG A 84 -1.67 6.34 -11.44
N ASN A 85 -0.34 6.38 -11.58
CA ASN A 85 0.55 7.36 -10.93
C ASN A 85 0.52 8.78 -11.53
N HIS A 86 0.08 8.98 -12.77
CA HIS A 86 0.17 10.31 -13.41
C HIS A 86 -0.84 11.33 -12.88
N ALA A 87 -1.90 10.90 -12.18
CA ALA A 87 -2.94 11.81 -11.68
C ALA A 87 -2.64 12.40 -10.28
N GLU A 88 -1.66 11.86 -9.55
CA GLU A 88 -1.45 12.17 -8.12
C GLU A 88 -0.02 12.67 -7.80
N HIS A 89 0.86 12.79 -8.80
CA HIS A 89 2.26 13.13 -8.58
C HIS A 89 2.49 14.65 -8.49
N VAL A 90 2.23 15.23 -7.31
CA VAL A 90 2.88 16.48 -6.91
C VAL A 90 4.17 16.09 -6.20
N GLU A 91 5.26 15.99 -6.97
CA GLU A 91 6.59 15.70 -6.42
C GLU A 91 7.05 16.88 -5.56
N GLY A 92 7.35 16.60 -4.29
CA GLY A 92 7.93 17.57 -3.37
C GLY A 92 9.44 17.68 -3.53
N ASP A 93 9.95 18.91 -3.64
CA ASP A 93 11.39 19.19 -3.60
C ASP A 93 11.90 19.32 -2.15
N SER A 94 10.99 19.53 -1.20
CA SER A 94 11.27 19.62 0.23
C SER A 94 10.82 18.36 0.99
N VAL A 95 11.44 18.12 2.15
CA VAL A 95 11.07 17.00 3.05
C VAL A 95 9.63 17.11 3.52
N GLU A 96 9.12 18.32 3.74
CA GLU A 96 7.73 18.57 4.13
C GLU A 96 6.76 18.15 3.03
N GLU A 97 7.05 18.49 1.77
CA GLU A 97 6.24 18.08 0.63
C GLU A 97 6.31 16.56 0.41
N MET A 98 7.47 15.93 0.60
CA MET A 98 7.61 14.46 0.52
C MET A 98 6.75 13.75 1.58
N ILE A 99 6.82 14.20 2.85
CA ILE A 99 5.99 13.64 3.94
C ILE A 99 4.50 13.87 3.64
N THR A 100 4.15 15.04 3.11
CA THR A 100 2.77 15.36 2.73
C THR A 100 2.26 14.46 1.61
N ALA A 101 3.07 14.22 0.58
CA ALA A 101 2.74 13.34 -0.52
C ALA A 101 2.55 11.88 -0.04
N ASP A 102 3.42 11.39 0.83
CA ASP A 102 3.25 10.06 1.44
C ASP A 102 1.99 9.99 2.29
N LEU A 103 1.70 11.01 3.11
CA LEU A 103 0.51 11.04 3.95
C LEU A 103 -0.79 11.02 3.14
N ILE A 104 -0.81 11.73 2.00
CA ILE A 104 -1.95 11.70 1.08
C ILE A 104 -2.12 10.29 0.51
N ALA A 105 -1.02 9.66 0.07
CA ALA A 105 -1.06 8.31 -0.46
C ALA A 105 -1.52 7.28 0.58
N GLU A 106 -1.08 7.38 1.84
CA GLU A 106 -1.55 6.48 2.91
C GLU A 106 -3.05 6.61 3.14
N ARG A 107 -3.60 7.83 3.09
CA ARG A 107 -5.05 8.04 3.24
C ARG A 107 -5.85 7.41 2.10
N ILE A 108 -5.33 7.49 0.88
CA ILE A 108 -5.94 6.84 -0.30
C ILE A 108 -5.87 5.32 -0.15
N ALA A 109 -4.75 4.78 0.33
CA ALA A 109 -4.59 3.35 0.59
C ALA A 109 -5.56 2.87 1.68
N ILE A 110 -5.69 3.60 2.79
CA ILE A 110 -6.63 3.33 3.89
C ILE A 110 -8.07 3.22 3.37
N ASP A 111 -8.52 4.19 2.58
CA ASP A 111 -9.88 4.16 2.01
C ASP A 111 -10.05 2.97 1.05
N SER A 112 -9.04 2.68 0.23
CA SER A 112 -9.04 1.52 -0.66
C SER A 112 -9.12 0.19 0.11
N TYR A 113 -8.39 0.05 1.22
CA TYR A 113 -8.44 -1.14 2.08
C TYR A 113 -9.81 -1.30 2.77
N ARG A 114 -10.41 -0.21 3.24
CA ARG A 114 -11.77 -0.24 3.82
C ARG A 114 -12.80 -0.72 2.80
N ASP A 115 -12.72 -0.23 1.57
CA ASP A 115 -13.60 -0.65 0.48
C ASP A 115 -13.38 -2.12 0.11
N MET A 116 -12.13 -2.59 0.05
CA MET A 116 -11.79 -3.99 -0.17
C MET A 116 -12.34 -4.90 0.94
N ILE A 117 -12.16 -4.53 2.21
CA ILE A 117 -12.68 -5.27 3.36
C ILE A 117 -14.22 -5.38 3.28
N ALA A 118 -14.89 -4.29 2.95
CA ALA A 118 -16.34 -4.27 2.76
C ALA A 118 -16.77 -5.18 1.59
N SER A 119 -16.03 -5.15 0.47
CA SER A 119 -16.32 -5.98 -0.70
C SER A 119 -16.08 -7.48 -0.48
N ILE A 120 -15.07 -7.85 0.31
CA ILE A 120 -14.79 -9.25 0.68
C ILE A 120 -15.87 -9.78 1.62
N GLY A 121 -16.36 -8.94 2.53
CA GLY A 121 -17.49 -9.27 3.40
C GLY A 121 -17.19 -10.42 4.36
N ALA A 122 -18.11 -11.39 4.45
CA ALA A 122 -18.00 -12.56 5.32
C ALA A 122 -17.62 -13.85 4.58
N ASP A 123 -17.52 -13.79 3.24
CA ASP A 123 -17.37 -14.97 2.39
C ASP A 123 -15.93 -15.50 2.37
N ASP A 124 -14.93 -14.64 2.60
CA ASP A 124 -13.53 -15.00 2.76
C ASP A 124 -12.92 -14.34 4.02
N PRO A 125 -13.15 -14.93 5.21
CA PRO A 125 -12.66 -14.37 6.47
C PRO A 125 -11.13 -14.34 6.55
N THR A 126 -10.44 -15.24 5.85
CA THR A 126 -8.97 -15.28 5.84
C THR A 126 -8.40 -14.09 5.07
N THR A 127 -8.90 -13.82 3.85
CA THR A 127 -8.44 -12.64 3.09
C THR A 127 -8.81 -11.36 3.83
N ARG A 128 -10.02 -11.27 4.38
CA ARG A 128 -10.44 -10.13 5.19
C ARG A 128 -9.49 -9.85 6.34
N GLN A 129 -9.07 -10.88 7.08
CA GLN A 129 -8.13 -10.71 8.19
C GLN A 129 -6.76 -10.20 7.72
N VAL A 130 -6.29 -10.63 6.54
CA VAL A 130 -5.04 -10.09 5.95
C VAL A 130 -5.22 -8.59 5.66
N MET A 131 -6.33 -8.19 5.02
CA MET A 131 -6.59 -6.78 4.70
C MET A 131 -6.71 -5.91 5.97
N GLU A 132 -7.40 -6.40 7.01
CA GLU A 132 -7.56 -5.67 8.28
C GLU A 132 -6.21 -5.45 8.99
N ARG A 133 -5.26 -6.38 8.87
CA ARG A 133 -3.90 -6.22 9.42
C ARG A 133 -3.06 -5.20 8.66
N ILE A 134 -3.18 -5.18 7.33
CA ILE A 134 -2.49 -4.17 6.50
C ILE A 134 -3.09 -2.80 6.77
N LEU A 135 -4.43 -2.67 6.75
CA LEU A 135 -5.14 -1.43 7.10
C LEU A 135 -4.68 -0.83 8.42
N ALA A 136 -4.54 -1.65 9.46
CA ALA A 136 -4.08 -1.17 10.76
C ALA A 136 -2.64 -0.61 10.75
N GLN A 137 -1.77 -1.15 9.87
CA GLN A 137 -0.42 -0.61 9.66
C GLN A 137 -0.47 0.68 8.85
N GLU A 138 -1.29 0.78 7.79
CA GLU A 138 -1.44 2.03 7.04
C GLU A 138 -1.98 3.18 7.89
N GLU A 139 -2.94 2.90 8.77
CA GLU A 139 -3.42 3.90 9.74
C GLU A 139 -2.30 4.37 10.68
N ALA A 140 -1.39 3.47 11.08
CA ALA A 140 -0.22 3.81 11.87
C ALA A 140 0.84 4.59 11.07
N HIS A 141 1.06 4.24 9.79
CA HIS A 141 1.93 4.98 8.89
C HIS A 141 1.46 6.43 8.71
N ALA A 142 0.16 6.61 8.44
CA ALA A 142 -0.45 7.93 8.29
C ALA A 142 -0.31 8.79 9.55
N GLU A 143 -0.53 8.22 10.74
CA GLU A 143 -0.34 8.97 11.99
C GLU A 143 1.13 9.34 12.20
N ALA A 144 2.07 8.42 11.94
CA ALA A 144 3.50 8.67 12.07
C ALA A 144 3.99 9.79 11.13
N LEU A 145 3.45 9.87 9.91
CA LEU A 145 3.76 10.95 8.96
C LEU A 145 3.13 12.29 9.41
N ALA A 146 1.89 12.26 9.89
CA ALA A 146 1.23 13.45 10.43
C ALA A 146 1.99 14.02 11.64
N ASP A 147 2.52 13.16 12.51
CA ASP A 147 3.39 13.57 13.61
C ASP A 147 4.67 14.26 13.15
N LEU A 148 5.30 13.79 12.07
CA LEU A 148 6.49 14.42 11.52
C LEU A 148 6.22 15.84 11.00
N LEU A 149 5.02 16.12 10.49
CA LEU A 149 4.63 17.46 10.02
C LEU A 149 4.31 18.43 11.18
N ARG A 150 3.97 17.90 12.36
CA ARG A 150 3.66 18.69 13.56
C ARG A 150 4.90 19.02 14.40
N ALA A 151 6.02 18.35 14.14
CA ALA A 151 7.25 18.40 14.94
C ALA A 151 8.24 19.47 14.49
#